data_AF-A0A7Z9G804-F1
#
_entry.id   AF-A0A7Z9G804-F1
#
_cell.length_a   1.000
_cell.length_b   1.000
_cell.length_c   1.000
_cell.angle_alpha   90.00
_cell.angle_beta   90.00
_cell.angle_gamma   90.00
#
_symmetry.space_group_name_H-M   'P 1'
#
loop_
_entity.id
_entity.type
_entity.pdbx_description
1 polymer ?
#
loop_
_entity_poly.entity_id
_entity_poly.type
_entity_poly.pdbx_seq_one_letter_code
_entity_poly.pdbx_strand_id
1 'polypeptide(L)'
;MRRVNATFFETVGCVFQGCKGKVDATSGETAPQGILGGAGGAGGSPEQLGGDGNPGADGTIGEPGIGGTNDGQLGLDNLWSPSSGNEGQAGNHGGGGGGGGGGGGSDNGAVGDAASHGGAGGGGGAGGCGGSPGKPGTGGGASVSVLIVASKPTLTANILVYRNGGNGGNGGTGGSGGQGGLGIDGGQGWDASGGGGTGGKGGKGGLGGHGSGGAGGPSTGIMTWGPANPKCIGNLYSAEGTPGLGGISGDGSIVEANGETGLSASIVNPTTNCLP
;
A
#
# COMPACT_ATOMS: atom_id res chain seq x y z
N MET A 1 28.24 27.38 25.32
CA MET A 1 27.01 26.76 25.88
C MET A 1 26.50 25.81 24.80
N ARG A 2 26.26 24.50 24.96
CA ARG A 2 26.05 23.63 26.13
C ARG A 2 26.88 22.34 25.92
N ARG A 3 27.48 21.82 27.00
CA ARG A 3 27.97 20.43 27.07
C ARG A 3 26.76 19.52 27.30
N VAL A 4 26.69 18.40 26.58
CA VAL A 4 25.70 17.35 26.84
C VAL A 4 26.40 16.26 27.65
N ASN A 5 25.89 16.01 28.86
CA ASN A 5 26.33 14.96 29.77
C ASN A 5 25.89 13.60 29.23
N ALA A 6 26.82 12.64 29.21
CA ALA A 6 26.51 11.23 29.06
C ALA A 6 26.14 10.66 30.44
N THR A 7 24.91 10.19 30.58
CA THR A 7 24.43 9.50 31.79
C THR A 7 24.65 8.00 31.60
N PHE A 8 25.46 7.40 32.47
CA PHE A 8 25.64 5.96 32.61
C PHE A 8 24.32 5.31 33.05
N PHE A 9 23.93 4.21 32.40
CA PHE A 9 22.88 3.33 32.91
C PHE A 9 23.51 2.28 33.83
N GLU A 10 22.93 2.20 35.02
CA GLU A 10 23.30 1.33 36.13
C GLU A 10 22.95 -0.12 35.83
N THR A 11 23.88 -1.03 36.07
CA THR A 11 23.69 -2.47 35.95
C THR A 11 22.87 -2.97 37.13
N VAL A 12 21.62 -3.37 36.89
CA VAL A 12 20.81 -4.05 37.89
C VAL A 12 21.29 -5.50 37.99
N GLY A 13 21.76 -5.86 39.19
CA GLY A 13 22.21 -7.20 39.52
C GLY A 13 21.07 -8.22 39.44
N CYS A 14 21.31 -9.31 38.72
CA CYS A 14 20.47 -10.49 38.78
C CYS A 14 20.93 -11.36 39.96
N VAL A 15 20.11 -11.42 41.00
CA VAL A 15 20.28 -12.31 42.15
C VAL A 15 19.98 -13.74 41.71
N PHE A 16 20.99 -14.60 41.67
CA PHE A 16 20.81 -16.04 41.54
C PHE A 16 20.35 -16.60 42.89
N GLN A 17 19.05 -16.82 43.04
CA GLN A 17 18.48 -17.58 44.14
C GLN A 17 17.88 -18.86 43.57
N GLY A 18 18.44 -19.99 44.00
CA GLY A 18 18.12 -21.31 43.46
C GLY A 18 16.66 -21.71 43.67
N CYS A 19 15.99 -22.03 42.57
CA CYS A 19 14.74 -22.77 42.55
C CYS A 19 15.03 -24.19 42.05
N LYS A 20 15.01 -25.18 42.96
CA LYS A 20 14.68 -26.56 42.58
C LYS A 20 13.15 -26.61 42.41
N GLY A 21 12.70 -26.20 41.23
CA GLY A 21 11.33 -26.36 40.76
C GLY A 21 11.38 -26.83 39.32
N LYS A 22 10.47 -27.74 38.93
CA LYS A 22 10.30 -28.18 37.54
C LYS A 22 10.27 -26.96 36.63
N VAL A 23 11.21 -26.86 35.70
CA VAL A 23 11.16 -25.85 34.64
C VAL A 23 10.23 -26.41 33.57
N ASP A 24 8.95 -26.05 33.68
CA ASP A 24 8.03 -26.16 32.56
C ASP A 24 8.55 -25.25 31.43
N ALA A 25 8.67 -25.78 30.21
CA ALA A 25 9.16 -25.01 29.07
C ALA A 25 8.25 -23.80 28.81
N THR A 26 8.79 -22.59 28.91
CA THR A 26 8.02 -21.35 28.68
C THR A 26 7.56 -21.24 27.23
N SER A 27 6.30 -20.86 27.01
CA SER A 27 5.74 -20.56 25.69
C SER A 27 6.50 -19.42 24.99
N GLY A 28 6.66 -19.49 23.66
CA GLY A 28 7.25 -18.41 22.88
C GLY A 28 6.44 -17.11 22.95
N GLU A 29 7.11 -15.96 23.09
CA GLU A 29 6.45 -14.65 23.22
C GLU A 29 5.83 -14.15 21.90
N THR A 30 4.65 -13.54 22.00
CA THR A 30 3.94 -12.85 20.91
C THR A 30 4.47 -11.42 20.72
N ALA A 31 4.88 -11.06 19.51
CA ALA A 31 5.38 -9.72 19.19
C ALA A 31 4.25 -8.65 19.10
N PRO A 32 4.41 -7.44 19.67
CA PRO A 32 3.43 -6.36 19.55
C PRO A 32 3.67 -5.40 18.35
N GLN A 33 2.54 -4.95 17.77
CA GLN A 33 2.35 -3.87 16.77
C GLN A 33 2.92 -4.07 15.35
N GLY A 34 2.44 -5.12 14.71
CA GLY A 34 2.24 -5.26 13.26
C GLY A 34 0.95 -6.07 13.04
N ILE A 35 0.64 -6.53 11.82
CA ILE A 35 -0.34 -7.62 11.66
C ILE A 35 0.09 -8.74 12.62
N LEU A 36 -0.83 -9.24 13.45
CA LEU A 36 -0.50 -10.16 14.54
C LEU A 36 0.44 -11.26 14.05
N GLY A 37 1.60 -11.36 14.71
CA GLY A 37 2.50 -12.48 14.49
C GLY A 37 1.84 -13.79 14.89
N GLY A 38 2.37 -14.90 14.38
CA GLY A 38 1.94 -16.23 14.79
C GLY A 38 2.17 -16.42 16.30
N ALA A 39 1.20 -17.04 16.97
CA ALA A 39 1.36 -17.44 18.36
C ALA A 39 2.48 -18.48 18.49
N GLY A 40 3.23 -18.43 19.59
CA GLY A 40 4.25 -19.43 19.89
C GLY A 40 3.64 -20.80 20.22
N GLY A 41 4.43 -21.85 20.01
CA GLY A 41 4.08 -23.21 20.38
C GLY A 41 4.08 -23.42 21.89
N ALA A 42 3.21 -24.31 22.36
CA ALA A 42 3.17 -24.72 23.76
C ALA A 42 4.41 -25.56 24.13
N GLY A 43 4.91 -25.41 25.34
CA GLY A 43 5.95 -26.30 25.87
C GLY A 43 5.45 -27.74 26.01
N GLY A 44 6.35 -28.70 25.83
CA GLY A 44 6.07 -30.12 26.01
C GLY A 44 5.90 -30.49 27.48
N SER A 45 4.94 -31.36 27.78
CA SER A 45 4.92 -32.09 29.06
C SER A 45 6.11 -33.04 29.14
N PRO A 46 6.47 -33.59 30.32
CA PRO A 46 7.62 -34.50 30.45
C PRO A 46 7.62 -35.59 29.38
N GLU A 47 8.78 -35.79 28.75
CA GLU A 47 9.01 -36.77 27.67
C GLU A 47 8.21 -36.50 26.37
N GLN A 48 7.49 -35.38 26.27
CA GLN A 48 6.71 -35.01 25.09
C GLN A 48 7.36 -33.90 24.27
N LEU A 49 7.10 -33.92 22.97
CA LEU A 49 7.52 -32.88 22.04
C LEU A 49 6.89 -31.53 22.40
N GLY A 50 7.62 -30.44 22.13
CA GLY A 50 7.04 -29.10 22.10
C GLY A 50 6.09 -28.92 20.90
N GLY A 51 5.11 -28.04 21.04
CA GLY A 51 4.22 -27.67 19.94
C GLY A 51 4.90 -26.76 18.93
N ASP A 52 4.49 -26.85 17.66
CA ASP A 52 4.95 -25.93 16.61
C ASP A 52 4.39 -24.52 16.82
N GLY A 53 5.15 -23.52 16.38
CA GLY A 53 4.69 -22.14 16.31
C GLY A 53 3.75 -21.92 15.13
N ASN A 54 2.77 -21.04 15.29
CA ASN A 54 1.84 -20.71 14.22
C ASN A 54 2.52 -19.85 13.13
N PRO A 55 2.10 -19.98 11.86
CA PRO A 55 2.52 -19.05 10.83
C PRO A 55 2.07 -17.60 11.13
N GLY A 56 2.86 -16.64 10.65
CA GLY A 56 2.45 -15.23 10.63
C GLY A 56 1.39 -14.98 9.57
N ALA A 57 0.52 -14.00 9.79
CA ALA A 57 -0.50 -13.62 8.82
C ALA A 57 0.11 -12.85 7.64
N ASP A 58 -0.44 -13.07 6.44
CA ASP A 58 -0.05 -12.33 5.26
C ASP A 58 -0.50 -10.85 5.34
N GLY A 59 0.28 -9.98 4.70
CA GLY A 59 -0.04 -8.58 4.50
C GLY A 59 -1.24 -8.39 3.57
N THR A 60 -2.11 -7.44 3.90
CA THR A 60 -3.21 -7.06 3.01
C THR A 60 -2.69 -6.32 1.78
N ILE A 61 -3.37 -6.51 0.65
CA ILE A 61 -3.12 -5.79 -0.59
C ILE A 61 -3.48 -4.30 -0.38
N GLY A 62 -2.69 -3.40 -0.98
CA GLY A 62 -2.99 -1.97 -0.98
C GLY A 62 -4.10 -1.62 -1.97
N GLU A 63 -4.97 -0.69 -1.59
CA GLU A 63 -6.06 -0.21 -2.45
C GLU A 63 -5.53 0.52 -3.69
N PRO A 64 -6.20 0.41 -4.84
CA PRO A 64 -5.84 1.16 -6.05
C PRO A 64 -6.09 2.67 -5.88
N GLY A 65 -5.42 3.47 -6.71
CA GLY A 65 -5.73 4.89 -6.85
C GLY A 65 -7.10 5.14 -7.48
N ILE A 66 -7.64 6.34 -7.26
CA ILE A 66 -8.86 6.83 -7.93
C ILE A 66 -8.48 7.56 -9.22
N GLY A 67 -9.17 7.28 -10.33
CA GLY A 67 -8.91 7.91 -11.63
C GLY A 67 -9.05 9.43 -11.63
N GLY A 68 -8.30 10.10 -12.51
CA GLY A 68 -8.46 11.53 -12.74
C GLY A 68 -9.82 11.85 -13.36
N THR A 69 -10.46 12.92 -12.90
CA THR A 69 -11.76 13.39 -13.39
C THR A 69 -11.63 14.47 -14.47
N ASN A 70 -12.71 14.69 -15.22
CA ASN A 70 -12.76 15.71 -16.27
C ASN A 70 -12.83 17.16 -15.75
N ASP A 71 -12.94 17.35 -14.43
CA ASP A 71 -13.09 18.64 -13.75
C ASP A 71 -11.76 19.37 -13.55
N GLY A 72 -10.86 19.33 -14.55
CA GLY A 72 -9.57 20.01 -14.49
C GLY A 72 -9.70 21.46 -14.03
N GLN A 73 -8.62 22.01 -13.47
CA GLN A 73 -8.64 23.29 -12.77
C GLN A 73 -7.87 24.35 -13.53
N LEU A 74 -8.24 25.62 -13.35
CA LEU A 74 -7.35 26.72 -13.72
C LEU A 74 -6.40 27.02 -12.57
N GLY A 75 -5.10 26.98 -12.87
CA GLY A 75 -4.05 27.42 -11.95
C GLY A 75 -4.08 28.93 -11.69
N LEU A 76 -3.26 29.40 -10.75
CA LEU A 76 -3.09 30.83 -10.44
C LEU A 76 -2.57 31.66 -11.64
N ASP A 77 -1.97 30.98 -12.62
CA ASP A 77 -1.50 31.50 -13.89
C ASP A 77 -2.59 31.52 -14.98
N ASN A 78 -3.82 31.13 -14.66
CA ASN A 78 -4.92 30.89 -15.60
C ASN A 78 -4.61 29.80 -16.64
N LEU A 79 -3.67 28.91 -16.36
CA LEU A 79 -3.38 27.76 -17.20
C LEU A 79 -4.29 26.59 -16.81
N TRP A 80 -4.78 25.86 -17.81
CA TRP A 80 -5.48 24.61 -17.60
C TRP A 80 -4.54 23.55 -16.99
N SER A 81 -4.91 23.04 -15.83
CA SER A 81 -4.28 21.92 -15.15
C SER A 81 -5.24 20.74 -15.15
N PRO A 82 -4.97 19.68 -15.94
CA PRO A 82 -5.84 18.51 -15.98
C PRO A 82 -5.78 17.73 -14.67
N SER A 83 -6.86 17.01 -14.35
CA SER A 83 -6.89 16.13 -13.18
C SER A 83 -5.96 14.94 -13.39
N SER A 84 -5.04 14.72 -12.45
CA SER A 84 -4.20 13.52 -12.44
C SER A 84 -4.89 12.41 -11.67
N GLY A 85 -4.46 11.17 -11.91
CA GLY A 85 -4.84 10.07 -11.04
C GLY A 85 -4.24 10.24 -9.63
N ASN A 86 -4.70 9.41 -8.70
CA ASN A 86 -4.12 9.25 -7.38
C ASN A 86 -3.13 8.08 -7.35
N GLU A 87 -2.15 8.20 -6.45
CA GLU A 87 -1.25 7.10 -6.12
C GLU A 87 -2.04 5.94 -5.48
N GLY A 88 -1.63 4.70 -5.77
CA GLY A 88 -2.14 3.54 -5.03
C GLY A 88 -1.70 3.58 -3.56
N GLN A 89 -2.25 2.70 -2.74
CA GLN A 89 -1.79 2.52 -1.36
C GLN A 89 -0.69 1.45 -1.29
N ALA A 90 0.23 1.59 -0.33
CA ALA A 90 1.22 0.53 -0.09
C ALA A 90 0.53 -0.74 0.42
N GLY A 91 1.11 -1.90 0.10
CA GLY A 91 0.71 -3.16 0.73
C GLY A 91 1.20 -3.21 2.17
N ASN A 92 0.48 -3.91 3.05
CA ASN A 92 0.93 -4.09 4.43
C ASN A 92 2.05 -5.13 4.53
N HIS A 93 2.90 -5.00 5.56
CA HIS A 93 3.89 -6.03 5.89
C HIS A 93 3.21 -7.31 6.38
N GLY A 94 3.81 -8.47 6.11
CA GLY A 94 3.39 -9.73 6.72
C GLY A 94 3.82 -9.80 8.19
N GLY A 95 3.08 -10.54 9.01
CA GLY A 95 3.43 -10.81 10.40
C GLY A 95 4.59 -11.82 10.50
N GLY A 96 5.37 -11.76 11.59
CA GLY A 96 6.34 -12.81 11.91
C GLY A 96 5.65 -14.11 12.33
N GLY A 97 6.29 -15.26 12.12
CA GLY A 97 5.83 -16.55 12.65
C GLY A 97 6.16 -16.70 14.14
N GLY A 98 5.37 -17.50 14.85
CA GLY A 98 5.62 -17.82 16.26
C GLY A 98 6.79 -18.77 16.43
N GLY A 99 7.52 -18.66 17.54
CA GLY A 99 8.54 -19.67 17.89
C GLY A 99 7.89 -21.00 18.29
N GLY A 100 8.56 -22.12 18.08
CA GLY A 100 8.14 -23.42 18.62
C GLY A 100 8.31 -23.49 20.13
N GLY A 101 7.55 -24.36 20.78
CA GLY A 101 7.71 -24.63 22.21
C GLY A 101 8.91 -25.55 22.48
N GLY A 102 9.54 -25.43 23.65
CA GLY A 102 10.55 -26.40 24.08
C GLY A 102 9.93 -27.76 24.41
N GLY A 103 10.67 -28.85 24.18
CA GLY A 103 10.25 -30.19 24.58
C GLY A 103 10.37 -30.41 26.09
N GLY A 104 9.62 -31.37 26.63
CA GLY A 104 9.70 -31.72 28.05
C GLY A 104 10.86 -32.65 28.37
N GLY A 105 11.54 -32.39 29.49
CA GLY A 105 12.62 -33.25 30.00
C GLY A 105 12.12 -34.58 30.60
N SER A 106 13.05 -35.45 30.99
CA SER A 106 12.76 -36.69 31.74
C SER A 106 13.56 -36.78 33.03
N ASP A 107 12.88 -37.25 34.08
CA ASP A 107 13.47 -37.61 35.37
C ASP A 107 13.38 -39.13 35.63
N ASN A 108 13.10 -39.95 34.61
CA ASN A 108 12.83 -41.39 34.75
C ASN A 108 14.06 -42.27 35.06
N GLY A 109 15.10 -41.65 35.61
CA GLY A 109 16.26 -42.36 36.09
C GLY A 109 15.97 -43.19 37.34
N ALA A 110 16.17 -44.50 37.23
CA ALA A 110 16.54 -45.27 38.41
C ALA A 110 17.76 -44.61 39.07
N VAL A 111 17.91 -44.72 40.39
CA VAL A 111 18.96 -44.05 41.19
C VAL A 111 20.34 -44.12 40.50
N GLY A 112 20.72 -43.06 39.78
CA GLY A 112 21.94 -43.04 38.96
C GLY A 112 21.83 -42.36 37.59
N ASP A 113 20.65 -42.28 36.96
CA ASP A 113 20.55 -41.64 35.64
C ASP A 113 20.41 -40.11 35.76
N ALA A 114 21.18 -39.39 34.95
CA ALA A 114 21.17 -37.93 34.92
C ALA A 114 19.85 -37.43 34.28
N ALA A 115 19.23 -36.41 34.90
CA ALA A 115 18.04 -35.76 34.33
C ALA A 115 18.30 -35.31 32.89
N SER A 116 17.40 -35.64 31.96
CA SER A 116 17.53 -35.26 30.56
C SER A 116 16.71 -34.00 30.26
N HIS A 117 17.28 -33.09 29.47
CA HIS A 117 16.64 -31.85 29.07
C HIS A 117 15.96 -32.02 27.72
N GLY A 118 14.71 -31.53 27.62
CA GLY A 118 14.03 -31.46 26.33
C GLY A 118 14.70 -30.45 25.38
N GLY A 119 14.45 -30.65 24.10
CA GLY A 119 14.99 -29.81 23.03
C GLY A 119 14.44 -28.38 23.07
N ALA A 120 15.26 -27.40 22.69
CA ALA A 120 14.80 -26.01 22.57
C ALA A 120 13.80 -25.85 21.43
N GLY A 121 12.81 -24.96 21.57
CA GLY A 121 11.90 -24.63 20.49
C GLY A 121 12.58 -23.90 19.33
N GLY A 122 12.08 -24.11 18.12
CA GLY A 122 12.57 -23.47 16.91
C GLY A 122 12.20 -21.98 16.82
N GLY A 123 13.05 -21.18 16.17
CA GLY A 123 12.77 -19.76 15.92
C GLY A 123 11.72 -19.54 14.84
N GLY A 124 10.80 -18.60 15.05
CA GLY A 124 9.82 -18.18 14.05
C GLY A 124 10.42 -17.36 12.91
N GLY A 125 9.83 -17.45 11.72
CA GLY A 125 10.28 -16.72 10.53
C GLY A 125 9.88 -15.25 10.52
N ALA A 126 10.71 -14.37 9.95
CA ALA A 126 10.39 -12.96 9.81
C ALA A 126 9.25 -12.70 8.79
N GLY A 127 8.44 -11.67 9.01
CA GLY A 127 7.42 -11.24 8.05
C GLY A 127 8.00 -10.59 6.79
N GLY A 128 7.31 -10.73 5.66
CA GLY A 128 7.70 -10.13 4.39
C GLY A 128 7.37 -8.63 4.31
N CYS A 129 8.19 -7.85 3.60
CA CYS A 129 7.91 -6.43 3.37
C CYS A 129 6.68 -6.22 2.46
N GLY A 130 5.86 -5.21 2.75
CA GLY A 130 4.77 -4.81 1.85
C GLY A 130 5.28 -4.22 0.53
N GLY A 131 4.47 -4.36 -0.51
CA GLY A 131 4.75 -3.81 -1.84
C GLY A 131 4.58 -2.29 -1.91
N SER A 132 5.43 -1.63 -2.69
CA SER A 132 5.34 -0.18 -2.91
C SER A 132 4.08 0.20 -3.72
N PRO A 133 3.50 1.38 -3.50
CA PRO A 133 2.36 1.83 -4.28
C PRO A 133 2.74 2.13 -5.74
N GLY A 134 1.78 1.97 -6.65
CA GLY A 134 1.89 2.37 -8.05
C GLY A 134 1.68 3.89 -8.20
N LYS A 135 2.51 4.52 -9.04
CA LYS A 135 2.47 5.97 -9.27
C LYS A 135 1.26 6.39 -10.11
N PRO A 136 0.68 7.58 -9.88
CA PRO A 136 -0.44 8.05 -10.67
C PRO A 136 -0.04 8.41 -12.11
N GLY A 137 -1.01 8.29 -13.02
CA GLY A 137 -0.96 8.85 -14.35
C GLY A 137 -1.26 10.35 -14.35
N THR A 138 -0.58 11.10 -15.21
CA THR A 138 -0.77 12.55 -15.36
C THR A 138 -2.00 12.86 -16.20
N GLY A 139 -2.69 13.98 -15.94
CA GLY A 139 -3.76 14.42 -16.83
C GLY A 139 -3.26 14.85 -18.22
N GLY A 140 -4.15 14.75 -19.22
CA GLY A 140 -3.90 15.13 -20.61
C GLY A 140 -4.14 16.61 -20.89
N GLY A 141 -3.33 17.20 -21.77
CA GLY A 141 -3.40 18.62 -22.10
C GLY A 141 -4.69 19.03 -22.80
N ALA A 142 -5.20 20.22 -22.50
CA ALA A 142 -6.40 20.75 -23.15
C ALA A 142 -6.12 21.34 -24.53
N SER A 143 -7.08 21.19 -25.43
CA SER A 143 -7.14 21.87 -26.72
C SER A 143 -8.37 22.76 -26.73
N VAL A 144 -8.16 24.04 -26.39
CA VAL A 144 -9.21 25.05 -26.24
C VAL A 144 -8.92 26.21 -27.17
N SER A 145 -9.89 26.60 -28.00
CA SER A 145 -9.72 27.76 -28.89
C SER A 145 -9.76 29.07 -28.10
N VAL A 146 -10.76 29.23 -27.21
CA VAL A 146 -10.91 30.41 -26.35
C VAL A 146 -11.27 30.00 -24.93
N LEU A 147 -10.43 30.40 -23.97
CA LEU A 147 -10.70 30.28 -22.53
C LEU A 147 -11.18 31.63 -21.98
N ILE A 148 -12.35 31.64 -21.34
CA ILE A 148 -12.99 32.86 -20.82
C ILE A 148 -13.11 32.74 -19.31
N VAL A 149 -12.29 33.50 -18.60
CA VAL A 149 -12.24 33.48 -17.12
C VAL A 149 -12.91 34.75 -16.59
N ALA A 150 -13.94 34.59 -15.76
CA ALA A 150 -14.61 35.65 -14.99
C ALA A 150 -14.87 36.96 -15.78
N SER A 151 -15.19 36.86 -17.07
CA SER A 151 -15.30 38.00 -17.99
C SER A 151 -16.49 37.88 -18.94
N LYS A 152 -16.78 38.99 -19.65
CA LYS A 152 -17.98 39.12 -20.50
C LYS A 152 -17.64 39.61 -21.91
N PRO A 153 -16.74 38.95 -22.65
CA PRO A 153 -16.36 39.38 -23.98
C PRO A 153 -17.50 39.18 -24.99
N THR A 154 -17.45 39.88 -26.12
CA THR A 154 -18.30 39.62 -27.28
C THR A 154 -17.47 38.95 -28.36
N LEU A 155 -17.88 37.74 -28.77
CA LEU A 155 -17.28 36.97 -29.84
C LEU A 155 -18.24 36.96 -31.04
N THR A 156 -17.89 37.66 -32.11
CA THR A 156 -18.73 37.79 -33.32
C THR A 156 -18.01 37.28 -34.56
N ALA A 157 -18.65 36.40 -35.32
CA ALA A 157 -18.20 35.92 -36.62
C ALA A 157 -16.76 35.34 -36.63
N ASN A 158 -16.34 34.69 -35.54
CA ASN A 158 -15.03 34.05 -35.46
C ASN A 158 -15.07 32.62 -36.03
N ILE A 159 -13.94 32.17 -36.54
CA ILE A 159 -13.69 30.74 -36.79
C ILE A 159 -12.85 30.22 -35.62
N LEU A 160 -13.46 29.39 -34.79
CA LEU A 160 -12.83 28.81 -33.61
C LEU A 160 -12.35 27.41 -33.95
N VAL A 161 -11.03 27.28 -34.07
CA VAL A 161 -10.35 26.02 -34.38
C VAL A 161 -9.79 25.42 -33.10
N TYR A 162 -10.04 24.13 -32.91
CA TYR A 162 -9.50 23.33 -31.82
C TYR A 162 -9.21 21.92 -32.33
N ARG A 163 -8.16 21.31 -31.77
CA ARG A 163 -7.63 20.00 -32.16
C ARG A 163 -7.87 18.96 -31.05
N ASN A 164 -7.25 17.80 -31.19
CA ASN A 164 -7.33 16.72 -30.20
C ASN A 164 -6.88 17.21 -28.82
N GLY A 165 -7.66 16.86 -27.80
CA GLY A 165 -7.17 16.87 -26.43
C GLY A 165 -6.07 15.83 -26.25
N GLY A 166 -5.13 16.10 -25.35
CA GLY A 166 -4.08 15.14 -24.99
C GLY A 166 -4.66 13.97 -24.21
N ASN A 167 -4.17 12.76 -24.44
CA ASN A 167 -4.56 11.61 -23.62
C ASN A 167 -4.00 11.75 -22.20
N GLY A 168 -4.72 11.20 -21.23
CA GLY A 168 -4.23 10.98 -19.89
C GLY A 168 -3.10 9.94 -19.88
N GLY A 169 -2.14 10.13 -18.99
CA GLY A 169 -1.09 9.17 -18.71
C GLY A 169 -1.65 7.96 -17.96
N ASN A 170 -1.10 6.79 -18.23
CA ASN A 170 -1.43 5.58 -17.49
C ASN A 170 -0.83 5.63 -16.08
N GLY A 171 -1.50 5.00 -15.13
CA GLY A 171 -0.95 4.74 -13.82
C GLY A 171 0.10 3.64 -13.84
N GLY A 172 0.93 3.59 -12.81
CA GLY A 172 1.96 2.57 -12.62
C GLY A 172 1.42 1.35 -11.87
N THR A 173 2.02 0.19 -12.13
CA THR A 173 1.71 -1.03 -11.38
C THR A 173 2.21 -0.93 -9.93
N GLY A 174 1.42 -1.43 -8.97
CA GLY A 174 1.90 -1.61 -7.61
C GLY A 174 3.01 -2.66 -7.53
N GLY A 175 3.94 -2.47 -6.59
CA GLY A 175 5.07 -3.36 -6.37
C GLY A 175 4.63 -4.64 -5.67
N SER A 176 5.30 -5.76 -5.98
CA SER A 176 5.08 -7.04 -5.30
C SER A 176 5.46 -6.98 -3.82
N GLY A 177 4.69 -7.65 -2.96
CA GLY A 177 5.09 -7.91 -1.58
C GLY A 177 6.19 -8.96 -1.48
N GLY A 178 7.08 -8.79 -0.51
CA GLY A 178 8.19 -9.71 -0.21
C GLY A 178 7.71 -11.01 0.43
N GLN A 179 8.48 -12.08 0.23
CA GLN A 179 8.22 -13.37 0.89
C GLN A 179 8.54 -13.28 2.39
N GLY A 180 7.75 -13.96 3.21
CA GLY A 180 8.09 -14.20 4.61
C GLY A 180 9.22 -15.23 4.75
N GLY A 181 10.02 -15.07 5.80
CA GLY A 181 11.09 -15.99 6.17
C GLY A 181 10.55 -17.33 6.66
N LEU A 182 11.33 -18.38 6.48
CA LEU A 182 11.04 -19.70 7.03
C LEU A 182 11.26 -19.69 8.54
N GLY A 183 10.42 -20.43 9.28
CA GLY A 183 10.78 -20.84 10.62
C GLY A 183 11.84 -21.93 10.57
N ILE A 184 12.47 -22.21 11.71
CA ILE A 184 13.48 -23.27 11.83
C ILE A 184 13.01 -24.38 12.77
N ASP A 185 13.52 -25.59 12.54
CA ASP A 185 13.23 -26.75 13.37
C ASP A 185 13.71 -26.53 14.82
N GLY A 186 12.99 -27.14 15.77
CA GLY A 186 13.42 -27.20 17.16
C GLY A 186 14.62 -28.14 17.36
N GLY A 187 15.30 -27.96 18.49
CA GLY A 187 16.37 -28.85 18.94
C GLY A 187 15.85 -30.25 19.25
N GLN A 188 16.69 -31.26 19.06
CA GLN A 188 16.40 -32.63 19.47
C GLN A 188 16.44 -32.74 21.01
N GLY A 189 15.60 -33.62 21.58
CA GLY A 189 15.71 -34.02 22.98
C GLY A 189 16.88 -34.98 23.20
N TRP A 190 17.34 -35.09 24.45
CA TRP A 190 18.28 -36.12 24.89
C TRP A 190 17.52 -37.32 25.49
N ASP A 191 17.89 -38.55 25.09
CA ASP A 191 17.35 -39.82 25.63
C ASP A 191 15.82 -39.88 25.58
N ALA A 192 15.12 -40.04 26.70
CA ALA A 192 13.66 -40.10 26.75
C ALA A 192 12.95 -38.73 26.69
N SER A 193 13.69 -37.62 26.59
CA SER A 193 13.08 -36.28 26.52
C SER A 193 12.53 -35.95 25.12
N GLY A 194 11.54 -35.04 25.08
CA GLY A 194 10.97 -34.58 23.82
C GLY A 194 11.85 -33.55 23.11
N GLY A 195 11.86 -33.56 21.77
CA GLY A 195 12.37 -32.45 20.96
C GLY A 195 11.48 -31.21 21.04
N GLY A 196 12.06 -30.04 20.72
CA GLY A 196 11.30 -28.81 20.58
C GLY A 196 10.47 -28.79 19.30
N GLY A 197 9.39 -28.00 19.32
CA GLY A 197 8.57 -27.76 18.13
C GLY A 197 9.25 -26.84 17.13
N THR A 198 8.81 -26.91 15.87
CA THR A 198 9.30 -26.07 14.77
C THR A 198 8.71 -24.67 14.88
N GLY A 199 9.50 -23.64 14.54
CA GLY A 199 8.98 -22.29 14.42
C GLY A 199 8.04 -22.12 13.22
N GLY A 200 7.01 -21.30 13.38
CA GLY A 200 6.11 -20.94 12.29
C GLY A 200 6.79 -20.09 11.23
N LYS A 201 6.37 -20.24 9.96
CA LYS A 201 6.81 -19.37 8.86
C LYS A 201 6.25 -17.96 9.02
N GLY A 202 7.01 -16.92 8.65
CA GLY A 202 6.48 -15.56 8.54
C GLY A 202 5.51 -15.40 7.37
N GLY A 203 4.55 -14.50 7.52
CA GLY A 203 3.59 -14.14 6.48
C GLY A 203 4.25 -13.38 5.34
N LYS A 204 3.73 -13.54 4.12
CA LYS A 204 4.12 -12.76 2.94
C LYS A 204 3.63 -11.31 3.09
N GLY A 205 4.38 -10.34 2.60
CA GLY A 205 3.89 -8.97 2.48
C GLY A 205 2.80 -8.84 1.40
N GLY A 206 1.89 -7.89 1.60
CA GLY A 206 0.83 -7.58 0.65
C GLY A 206 1.35 -6.90 -0.62
N LEU A 207 0.66 -7.09 -1.74
CA LEU A 207 0.90 -6.35 -2.99
C LEU A 207 0.57 -4.86 -2.78
N GLY A 208 1.34 -3.95 -3.39
CA GLY A 208 0.96 -2.54 -3.43
C GLY A 208 -0.19 -2.29 -4.41
N GLY A 209 -1.04 -1.32 -4.11
CA GLY A 209 -2.13 -0.91 -4.99
C GLY A 209 -1.62 -0.24 -6.27
N HIS A 210 -2.32 -0.44 -7.37
CA HIS A 210 -2.01 0.20 -8.65
C HIS A 210 -2.28 1.71 -8.58
N GLY A 211 -1.44 2.50 -9.25
CA GLY A 211 -1.75 3.90 -9.51
C GLY A 211 -2.82 4.00 -10.58
N SER A 212 -3.67 5.01 -10.47
CA SER A 212 -4.76 5.24 -11.42
C SER A 212 -4.32 6.06 -12.64
N GLY A 213 -5.12 6.02 -13.69
CA GLY A 213 -4.91 6.83 -14.88
C GLY A 213 -5.28 8.29 -14.68
N GLY A 214 -4.60 9.19 -15.39
CA GLY A 214 -4.96 10.61 -15.44
C GLY A 214 -6.11 10.87 -16.40
N ALA A 215 -6.85 11.97 -16.20
CA ALA A 215 -7.96 12.34 -17.08
C ALA A 215 -7.46 12.70 -18.49
N GLY A 216 -8.29 12.47 -19.50
CA GLY A 216 -8.07 12.97 -20.84
C GLY A 216 -8.32 14.48 -20.94
N GLY A 217 -7.58 15.13 -21.83
CA GLY A 217 -7.70 16.56 -22.08
C GLY A 217 -8.96 16.92 -22.88
N PRO A 218 -9.62 18.06 -22.58
CA PRO A 218 -10.78 18.51 -23.32
C PRO A 218 -10.41 18.99 -24.73
N SER A 219 -11.36 18.89 -25.66
CA SER A 219 -11.31 19.41 -27.04
C SER A 219 -12.53 20.30 -27.25
N THR A 220 -12.36 21.62 -27.20
CA THR A 220 -13.49 22.55 -27.25
C THR A 220 -13.19 23.90 -27.89
N GLY A 221 -14.22 24.52 -28.48
CA GLY A 221 -14.15 25.86 -29.01
C GLY A 221 -14.06 26.90 -27.91
N ILE A 222 -15.07 26.96 -27.05
CA ILE A 222 -15.13 27.93 -25.94
C ILE A 222 -15.25 27.18 -24.62
N MET A 223 -14.35 27.49 -23.69
CA MET A 223 -14.46 27.06 -22.30
C MET A 223 -14.66 28.28 -21.40
N THR A 224 -15.68 28.23 -20.53
CA THR A 224 -15.93 29.29 -19.55
C THR A 224 -15.58 28.83 -18.13
N TRP A 225 -15.02 29.75 -17.34
CA TRP A 225 -14.65 29.50 -15.94
C TRP A 225 -15.03 30.66 -15.02
N GLY A 226 -15.51 30.32 -13.82
CA GLY A 226 -16.03 31.30 -12.86
C GLY A 226 -17.30 32.01 -13.38
N PRO A 227 -17.58 33.26 -12.96
CA PRO A 227 -18.77 34.01 -13.37
C PRO A 227 -18.63 34.62 -14.79
N ALA A 228 -18.07 33.87 -15.73
CA ALA A 228 -17.97 34.27 -17.11
C ALA A 228 -19.37 34.34 -17.76
N ASN A 229 -19.59 35.34 -18.61
CA ASN A 229 -20.84 35.51 -19.36
C ASN A 229 -20.57 36.14 -20.73
N PRO A 230 -19.90 35.41 -21.64
CA PRO A 230 -19.63 35.88 -22.99
C PRO A 230 -20.90 36.01 -23.82
N LYS A 231 -20.86 36.88 -24.84
CA LYS A 231 -21.88 36.98 -25.89
C LYS A 231 -21.34 36.38 -27.19
N CYS A 232 -21.98 35.33 -27.70
CA CYS A 232 -21.56 34.64 -28.92
C CYS A 232 -22.53 34.92 -30.07
N ILE A 233 -22.04 35.39 -31.21
CA ILE A 233 -22.87 35.72 -32.37
C ILE A 233 -22.21 35.18 -33.64
N GLY A 234 -22.82 34.18 -34.27
CA GLY A 234 -22.38 33.68 -35.59
C GLY A 234 -20.96 33.12 -35.62
N ASN A 235 -20.44 32.56 -34.52
CA ASN A 235 -19.14 31.90 -34.52
C ASN A 235 -19.25 30.51 -35.17
N LEU A 236 -18.26 30.14 -35.97
CA LEU A 236 -18.13 28.81 -36.56
C LEU A 236 -17.17 27.98 -35.72
N TYR A 237 -17.61 26.81 -35.25
CA TYR A 237 -16.79 25.87 -34.51
C TYR A 237 -16.23 24.82 -35.46
N SER A 238 -14.96 24.95 -35.85
CA SER A 238 -14.29 23.94 -36.68
C SER A 238 -13.62 22.94 -35.76
N ALA A 239 -14.41 21.96 -35.30
CA ALA A 239 -13.91 20.84 -34.52
C ALA A 239 -13.06 19.93 -35.42
N GLU A 240 -11.74 19.97 -35.26
CA GLU A 240 -10.83 19.05 -35.98
C GLU A 240 -10.37 17.89 -35.09
N GLY A 241 -10.81 17.84 -33.83
CA GLY A 241 -10.27 16.85 -32.90
C GLY A 241 -11.21 16.28 -31.86
N THR A 242 -10.88 15.07 -31.43
CA THR A 242 -11.55 14.30 -30.39
C THR A 242 -11.02 14.68 -29.01
N PRO A 243 -11.81 14.50 -27.93
CA PRO A 243 -11.25 14.62 -26.60
C PRO A 243 -10.17 13.56 -26.37
N GLY A 244 -9.24 13.84 -25.45
CA GLY A 244 -8.24 12.87 -25.04
C GLY A 244 -8.89 11.70 -24.30
N LEU A 245 -8.41 10.49 -24.53
CA LEU A 245 -8.79 9.33 -23.73
C LEU A 245 -8.20 9.46 -22.33
N GLY A 246 -8.92 8.98 -21.32
CA GLY A 246 -8.36 8.81 -19.98
C GLY A 246 -7.31 7.71 -19.94
N GLY A 247 -6.32 7.88 -19.06
CA GLY A 247 -5.28 6.89 -18.83
C GLY A 247 -5.84 5.62 -18.17
N ILE A 248 -5.15 4.50 -18.37
CA ILE A 248 -5.51 3.22 -17.79
C ILE A 248 -4.78 3.03 -16.45
N SER A 249 -5.43 2.41 -15.45
CA SER A 249 -4.77 1.95 -14.22
C SER A 249 -3.63 0.96 -14.51
N GLY A 250 -2.65 0.83 -13.63
CA GLY A 250 -1.39 0.11 -13.92
C GLY A 250 -1.51 -1.30 -14.52
N ASP A 251 -2.53 -2.08 -14.15
CA ASP A 251 -2.79 -3.41 -14.70
C ASP A 251 -4.03 -3.47 -15.62
N GLY A 252 -4.73 -2.35 -15.78
CA GLY A 252 -5.97 -2.22 -16.55
C GLY A 252 -7.16 -3.03 -16.04
N SER A 253 -7.07 -3.65 -14.86
CA SER A 253 -8.12 -4.54 -14.34
C SER A 253 -9.25 -3.79 -13.63
N ILE A 254 -8.99 -2.55 -13.20
CA ILE A 254 -9.91 -1.74 -12.39
C ILE A 254 -10.37 -0.53 -13.21
N VAL A 255 -11.58 -0.61 -13.76
CA VAL A 255 -12.14 0.41 -14.66
C VAL A 255 -12.37 1.73 -13.92
N GLU A 256 -12.75 1.68 -12.65
CA GLU A 256 -12.97 2.85 -11.78
C GLU A 256 -11.67 3.60 -11.45
N ALA A 257 -10.51 2.96 -11.66
CA ALA A 257 -9.19 3.57 -11.52
C ALA A 257 -8.66 4.11 -12.86
N ASN A 258 -9.43 4.02 -13.95
CA ASN A 258 -9.07 4.70 -15.19
C ASN A 258 -9.43 6.18 -15.09
N GLY A 259 -8.65 7.03 -15.75
CA GLY A 259 -9.03 8.41 -15.92
C GLY A 259 -10.28 8.54 -16.79
N GLU A 260 -11.05 9.60 -16.56
CA GLU A 260 -12.18 9.93 -17.43
C GLU A 260 -11.69 10.40 -18.81
N THR A 261 -12.48 10.13 -19.86
CA THR A 261 -12.23 10.70 -21.19
C THR A 261 -12.64 12.16 -21.21
N GLY A 262 -11.80 13.02 -21.79
CA GLY A 262 -12.00 14.47 -21.78
C GLY A 262 -13.32 14.92 -22.40
N LEU A 263 -13.69 16.17 -22.12
CA LEU A 263 -14.92 16.76 -22.65
C LEU A 263 -14.77 17.15 -24.12
N SER A 264 -15.85 16.95 -24.89
CA SER A 264 -15.95 17.36 -26.29
C SER A 264 -17.25 18.10 -26.53
N ALA A 265 -17.15 19.41 -26.76
CA ALA A 265 -18.29 20.26 -27.07
C ALA A 265 -17.83 21.54 -27.77
N SER A 266 -18.71 22.17 -28.56
CA SER A 266 -18.45 23.51 -29.08
C SER A 266 -18.27 24.54 -27.96
N ILE A 267 -19.03 24.39 -26.87
CA ILE A 267 -18.99 25.24 -25.68
C ILE A 267 -19.08 24.36 -24.43
N VAL A 268 -18.11 24.48 -23.52
CA VAL A 268 -18.14 23.86 -22.18
C VAL A 268 -18.57 24.92 -21.16
N ASN A 269 -19.49 24.54 -20.26
CA ASN A 269 -20.17 25.45 -19.32
C ASN A 269 -20.90 26.60 -20.06
N PRO A 270 -21.90 26.30 -20.92
CA PRO A 270 -22.56 27.33 -21.71
C PRO A 270 -23.33 28.31 -20.82
N THR A 271 -23.26 29.58 -21.19
CA THR A 271 -24.07 30.66 -20.60
C THR A 271 -25.25 30.95 -21.51
N THR A 272 -26.32 31.54 -20.98
CA THR A 272 -27.53 31.87 -21.78
C THR A 272 -27.25 32.76 -23.00
N ASN A 273 -26.15 33.51 -23.01
CA ASN A 273 -25.72 34.40 -24.10
C ASN A 273 -24.74 33.74 -25.10
N CYS A 274 -24.39 32.47 -24.87
CA CYS A 274 -23.54 31.65 -25.73
C CYS A 274 -24.15 30.25 -25.80
N LEU A 275 -25.24 30.15 -26.54
CA LEU A 275 -25.79 28.88 -27.01
C LEU A 275 -25.36 28.68 -28.47
N PRO A 276 -25.07 27.44 -28.89
CA PRO A 276 -24.74 27.13 -30.29
C PRO A 276 -25.88 27.44 -31.25
#